data_AF-A0A1G3XRZ4-F1
#
_entry.id   AF-A0A1G3XRZ4-F1
#
_cell.length_a   1.000
_cell.length_b   1.000
_cell.length_c   1.000
_cell.angle_alpha   90.00
_cell.angle_beta   90.00
_cell.angle_gamma   90.00
#
_symmetry.space_group_name_H-M   'P 1'
#
loop_
_entity.id
_entity.type
_entity.pdbx_description
1 polymer ?
#
loop_
_entity_poly.entity_id
_entity_poly.type
_entity_poly.pdbx_seq_one_letter_code
_entity_poly.pdbx_strand_id
1 'polypeptide(L)'
;MEKSVSDFESVQKWKEHLAPRVSHMAVENYLWALGVFCNWAKKNPDELILEMVKSASSEDFKTSSSSRIMAYQLQDRSTTKRSKALIVKALASFYENNRVTIGD
;
A
#
# COMPACT_ATOMS: atom_id res chain seq x y z
N MET A 1 12.78 -14.07 -12.25
CA MET A 1 12.89 -12.60 -12.24
C MET A 1 11.67 -12.10 -11.47
N GLU A 2 11.83 -11.81 -10.17
CA GLU A 2 10.73 -11.23 -9.38
C GLU A 2 10.44 -9.83 -9.95
N LYS A 3 9.19 -9.57 -10.32
CA LYS A 3 8.76 -8.25 -10.80
C LYS A 3 8.97 -7.22 -9.68
N SER A 4 9.49 -6.05 -10.02
CA SER A 4 9.58 -4.93 -9.07
C SER A 4 8.16 -4.45 -8.75
N VAL A 5 7.94 -3.91 -7.54
CA VAL A 5 6.63 -3.35 -7.17
C VAL A 5 6.16 -2.25 -8.13
N SER A 6 7.09 -1.56 -8.78
CA SER A 6 6.83 -0.54 -9.81
C SER A 6 6.19 -1.07 -11.10
N ASP A 7 6.25 -2.38 -11.32
CA ASP A 7 5.85 -3.02 -12.58
C ASP A 7 4.38 -3.49 -12.54
N PHE A 8 3.72 -3.32 -11.41
CA PHE A 8 2.31 -3.69 -11.21
C PHE A 8 1.40 -2.52 -11.60
N GLU A 9 0.29 -2.84 -12.26
CA GLU A 9 -0.63 -1.84 -12.81
C GLU A 9 -1.25 -0.96 -11.71
N SER A 10 -1.61 -1.56 -10.57
CA SER A 10 -2.11 -0.82 -9.39
C SER A 10 -1.10 0.22 -8.86
N VAL A 11 0.19 -0.06 -9.00
CA VAL A 11 1.28 0.83 -8.57
C VAL A 11 1.56 1.90 -9.60
N GLN A 12 1.48 1.59 -10.89
CA GLN A 12 1.62 2.59 -11.95
C GLN A 12 0.51 3.64 -11.88
N LYS A 13 -0.76 3.21 -11.76
CA LYS A 13 -1.90 4.11 -11.56
C LYS A 13 -1.73 4.96 -10.31
N TRP A 14 -1.32 4.35 -9.20
CA TRP A 14 -1.06 5.10 -7.97
C TRP A 14 0.07 6.13 -8.13
N LYS A 15 1.15 5.77 -8.82
CA LYS A 15 2.29 6.65 -9.07
C LYS A 15 1.90 7.86 -9.90
N GLU A 16 1.08 7.69 -10.93
CA GLU A 16 0.55 8.79 -11.74
C GLU A 16 -0.25 9.80 -10.91
N HIS A 17 -1.02 9.32 -9.92
CA HIS A 17 -1.75 10.18 -8.99
C HIS A 17 -0.86 10.84 -7.94
N LEU A 18 0.22 10.16 -7.52
CA LEU A 18 1.12 10.59 -6.47
C LEU A 18 2.16 11.60 -6.96
N ALA A 19 2.77 11.36 -8.12
CA ALA A 19 3.85 12.14 -8.71
C ALA A 19 3.58 13.66 -8.82
N PRO A 20 2.37 14.14 -9.18
CA PRO A 20 2.11 15.59 -9.24
C PRO A 20 1.95 16.24 -7.85
N ARG A 21 1.77 15.45 -6.77
CA ARG A 21 1.42 15.95 -5.42
C ARG A 21 2.60 15.97 -4.45
N VAL A 22 3.65 15.20 -4.73
CA VAL A 22 4.80 15.04 -3.82
C VAL A 22 6.11 15.04 -4.62
N SER A 23 7.24 15.25 -3.95
CA SER A 23 8.54 15.21 -4.60
C SER A 23 8.90 13.81 -5.12
N HIS A 24 9.77 13.74 -6.13
CA HIS A 24 10.28 12.46 -6.65
C HIS A 24 10.83 11.56 -5.54
N MET A 25 11.60 12.12 -4.60
CA MET A 25 12.12 11.38 -3.45
C MET A 25 11.00 10.84 -2.54
N ALA A 26 9.88 11.56 -2.40
CA ALA A 26 8.74 11.07 -1.66
C ALA A 26 8.03 9.92 -2.38
N VAL A 27 7.95 9.95 -3.72
CA VAL A 27 7.44 8.82 -4.52
C VAL A 27 8.30 7.57 -4.30
N GLU A 28 9.61 7.69 -4.41
CA GLU A 28 10.53 6.55 -4.19
C GLU A 28 10.42 5.99 -2.76
N ASN A 29 10.31 6.87 -1.76
CA ASN A 29 10.06 6.46 -0.37
C ASN A 29 8.74 5.69 -0.20
N TYR A 30 7.71 6.04 -0.97
CA TYR A 30 6.40 5.38 -0.93
C TYR A 30 6.44 4.02 -1.64
N LEU A 31 7.17 3.92 -2.76
CA LEU A 31 7.41 2.66 -3.46
C LEU A 31 8.24 1.69 -2.61
N TRP A 32 9.30 2.18 -1.98
CA TRP A 32 10.08 1.39 -1.02
C TRP A 32 9.21 0.88 0.12
N ALA A 33 8.40 1.75 0.71
CA ALA A 33 7.49 1.40 1.80
C ALA A 33 6.47 0.31 1.40
N LEU A 34 5.90 0.43 0.20
CA LEU A 34 5.02 -0.58 -0.36
C LEU A 34 5.76 -1.92 -0.55
N GLY A 35 6.99 -1.89 -1.07
CA GLY A 35 7.84 -3.08 -1.22
C GLY A 35 8.12 -3.80 0.10
N VAL A 36 8.44 -3.05 1.16
CA VAL A 36 8.63 -3.60 2.51
C VAL A 36 7.37 -4.33 2.98
N PHE A 37 6.21 -3.70 2.81
CA PHE A 37 4.95 -4.30 3.23
C PHE A 37 4.57 -5.53 2.39
N CYS A 38 4.73 -5.48 1.06
CA CYS A 38 4.52 -6.62 0.16
C CYS A 38 5.37 -7.83 0.57
N ASN A 39 6.65 -7.61 0.89
CA ASN A 39 7.54 -8.67 1.34
C ASN A 39 7.12 -9.25 2.71
N TRP A 40 6.64 -8.42 3.63
CA TRP A 40 6.09 -8.89 4.91
C TRP A 40 4.80 -9.70 4.71
N ALA A 41 3.89 -9.19 3.88
CA ALA A 41 2.60 -9.82 3.60
C ALA A 41 2.71 -11.07 2.72
N LYS A 42 3.87 -11.29 2.08
CA LYS A 42 4.08 -12.32 1.05
C LYS A 42 3.06 -12.23 -0.07
N LYS A 43 2.76 -11.00 -0.49
CA LYS A 43 1.80 -10.66 -1.55
C LYS A 43 2.36 -9.58 -2.44
N ASN A 44 1.96 -9.61 -3.70
CA ASN A 44 2.23 -8.53 -4.63
C ASN A 44 1.18 -7.40 -4.52
N PRO A 45 1.44 -6.20 -5.07
CA PRO A 45 0.52 -5.06 -4.97
C PRO A 45 -0.90 -5.34 -5.46
N ASP A 46 -1.05 -6.06 -6.58
CA ASP A 46 -2.38 -6.38 -7.14
C ASP A 46 -3.15 -7.37 -6.24
N GLU A 47 -2.46 -8.36 -5.66
CA GLU A 47 -3.03 -9.29 -4.68
C GLU A 47 -3.52 -8.56 -3.41
N LEU A 48 -2.80 -7.53 -2.96
CA LEU A 48 -3.22 -6.69 -1.84
C LEU A 48 -4.52 -5.95 -2.15
N ILE A 49 -4.67 -5.44 -3.37
CA ILE A 49 -5.91 -4.79 -3.82
C ILE A 49 -7.05 -5.80 -3.92
N LEU A 50 -6.83 -6.94 -4.59
CA LEU A 50 -7.85 -7.98 -4.75
C LEU A 50 -8.39 -8.49 -3.41
N GLU A 51 -7.52 -8.68 -2.43
CA GLU A 51 -7.94 -9.09 -1.10
C GLU A 51 -8.71 -8.00 -0.36
N MET A 52 -8.32 -6.76 -0.53
CA MET A 52 -9.05 -5.62 0.01
C MET A 52 -10.46 -5.53 -0.62
N VAL A 53 -10.60 -5.75 -1.93
CA VAL A 53 -11.92 -5.83 -2.61
C VAL A 53 -12.76 -6.98 -2.08
N LYS A 54 -12.17 -8.16 -1.92
CA LYS A 54 -12.85 -9.33 -1.34
C LYS A 54 -13.28 -9.12 0.12
N SER A 55 -12.55 -8.31 0.87
CA SER A 55 -12.92 -7.95 2.25
C SER A 55 -13.99 -6.86 2.31
N ALA A 56 -14.08 -6.01 1.27
CA ALA A 56 -15.00 -4.89 1.21
C ALA A 56 -16.45 -5.29 0.88
N SER A 57 -16.68 -6.45 0.27
CA SER A 57 -18.03 -6.97 -0.01
C SER A 57 -18.85 -7.27 1.27
N SER A 58 -18.22 -7.22 2.45
CA SER A 58 -18.90 -7.22 3.75
C SER A 58 -18.71 -5.86 4.44
N GLU A 59 -19.48 -4.84 4.04
CA GLU A 59 -19.71 -3.50 4.67
C GLU A 59 -18.53 -2.68 5.31
N ASP A 60 -17.28 -3.14 5.31
CA ASP A 60 -16.23 -2.64 6.23
C ASP A 60 -14.86 -2.43 5.55
N PHE A 61 -14.86 -1.72 4.42
CA PHE A 61 -13.65 -1.41 3.62
C PHE A 61 -12.53 -0.73 4.44
N LYS A 62 -12.87 0.31 5.19
CA LYS A 62 -11.89 1.06 6.01
C LYS A 62 -11.30 0.16 7.09
N THR A 63 -12.15 -0.65 7.72
CA THR A 63 -11.81 -1.55 8.82
C THR A 63 -10.80 -2.61 8.38
N SER A 64 -10.92 -3.17 7.17
CA SER A 64 -9.97 -4.16 6.63
C SER A 64 -8.58 -3.59 6.35
N SER A 65 -8.50 -2.44 5.66
CA SER A 65 -7.22 -1.77 5.38
C SER A 65 -6.50 -1.34 6.67
N SER A 66 -7.23 -0.78 7.64
CA SER A 66 -6.72 -0.40 8.95
C SER A 66 -6.25 -1.60 9.76
N SER A 67 -6.98 -2.72 9.74
CA SER A 67 -6.62 -3.94 10.49
C SER A 67 -5.29 -4.53 10.05
N ARG A 68 -4.98 -4.48 8.75
CA ARG A 68 -3.70 -4.97 8.22
C ARG A 68 -2.52 -4.07 8.51
N ILE A 69 -2.72 -2.77 8.37
CA ILE A 69 -1.71 -1.78 8.74
C ILE A 69 -1.40 -1.93 10.24
N MET A 70 -2.42 -2.14 11.08
CA MET A 70 -2.24 -2.43 12.50
C MET A 70 -1.51 -3.76 12.75
N ALA A 71 -1.87 -4.83 12.04
CA ALA A 71 -1.19 -6.12 12.17
C ALA A 71 0.30 -6.02 11.82
N TYR A 72 0.64 -5.29 10.75
CA TYR A 72 2.02 -4.98 10.40
C TYR A 72 2.71 -4.17 11.51
N GLN A 73 2.07 -3.12 12.04
CA GLN A 73 2.64 -2.31 13.11
C GLN A 73 2.91 -3.09 14.40
N LEU A 74 2.06 -4.06 14.74
CA LEU A 74 2.19 -4.92 15.92
C LEU A 74 3.29 -5.97 15.76
N GLN A 75 3.48 -6.51 14.56
CA GLN A 75 4.45 -7.56 14.29
C GLN A 75 5.84 -7.04 13.87
N ASP A 76 5.90 -5.87 13.24
CA ASP A 76 7.16 -5.29 12.79
C ASP A 76 8.03 -4.90 13.99
N ARG A 77 9.17 -5.60 14.14
CA ARG A 77 10.16 -5.32 15.19
C ARG A 77 11.17 -4.25 14.79
N SER A 78 11.03 -3.63 13.61
CA SER A 78 11.97 -2.60 13.16
C SER A 78 11.98 -1.39 14.11
N THR A 79 13.18 -0.87 14.35
CA THR A 79 13.53 -0.02 15.50
C THR A 79 13.25 1.47 15.31
N THR A 80 12.81 1.92 14.14
CA THR A 80 12.60 3.36 13.86
C THR A 80 11.13 3.71 13.64
N LYS A 81 10.54 4.42 14.62
CA LYS A 81 9.16 4.98 14.55
C LYS A 81 8.87 5.72 13.24
N ARG A 82 9.88 6.38 12.67
CA ARG A 82 9.77 7.17 11.42
C ARG A 82 9.51 6.30 10.19
N SER A 83 10.17 5.14 10.08
CA SER A 83 10.00 4.20 8.98
C SER A 83 8.61 3.56 9.02
N LYS A 84 8.13 3.21 10.22
CA LYS A 84 6.76 2.68 10.43
C LYS A 84 5.68 3.69 10.01
N ALA A 85 5.83 4.95 10.42
CA ALA A 85 4.88 6.00 10.05
C ALA A 85 4.84 6.24 8.53
N LEU A 86 5.99 6.19 7.86
CA LEU A 86 6.07 6.28 6.40
C LEU A 86 5.35 5.13 5.72
N ILE A 87 5.54 3.89 6.20
CA ILE A 87 4.89 2.70 5.63
C ILE A 87 3.38 2.78 5.77
N VAL A 88 2.89 3.15 6.95
CA VAL A 88 1.46 3.38 7.20
C VAL A 88 0.88 4.43 6.25
N LYS A 89 1.58 5.56 6.09
CA LYS A 89 1.15 6.64 5.20
C LYS A 89 1.11 6.22 3.74
N ALA A 90 2.14 5.50 3.28
CA ALA A 90 2.22 4.98 1.91
C ALA A 90 1.08 3.98 1.65
N LEU A 91 0.82 3.06 2.58
CA LEU A 91 -0.26 2.07 2.45
C LEU A 91 -1.64 2.71 2.42
N ALA A 92 -1.92 3.66 3.33
CA ALA A 92 -3.18 4.40 3.33
C ALA A 92 -3.41 5.09 1.98
N SER A 93 -2.38 5.78 1.45
CA SER A 93 -2.44 6.44 0.14
C SER A 93 -2.64 5.44 -1.01
N PHE A 94 -1.96 4.29 -0.97
CA PHE A 94 -2.08 3.26 -1.99
C PHE A 94 -3.50 2.68 -2.06
N TYR A 95 -4.07 2.29 -0.92
CA TYR A 95 -5.44 1.76 -0.86
C TYR A 95 -6.49 2.81 -1.21
N GLU A 96 -6.33 4.06 -0.75
CA GLU A 96 -7.27 5.14 -1.06
C GLU A 96 -7.33 5.45 -2.56
N ASN A 97 -6.18 5.56 -3.24
CA ASN A 97 -6.16 5.82 -4.67
C ASN A 97 -6.72 4.65 -5.48
N ASN A 98 -6.40 3.41 -5.11
CA ASN A 98 -6.92 2.25 -5.82
C ASN A 98 -8.39 1.99 -5.52
N ARG A 99 -8.93 2.47 -4.39
CA ARG A 99 -10.37 2.43 -4.09
C ARG A 99 -11.18 3.24 -5.11
N VAL A 100 -10.71 4.43 -5.47
CA VAL A 100 -11.40 5.32 -6.43
C VAL A 100 -11.59 4.60 -7.76
N THR A 101 -10.58 3.85 -8.21
CA THR A 101 -10.61 3.07 -9.46
C THR A 101 -11.59 1.88 -9.44
N ILE A 102 -12.02 1.40 -8.26
CA ILE A 102 -12.93 0.24 -8.12
C ILE A 102 -14.41 0.70 -8.02
N GLY A 103 -14.65 1.99 -7.78
CA GLY A 103 -15.99 2.56 -7.57
C GLY A 103 -16.64 3.21 -8.80
N ASP A 104 -15.94 3.25 -9.93
CA ASP A 104 -16.45 3.60 -11.27
C ASP A 104 -16.62 2.32 -12.11
#